data_AF-A0A445FDX3-F1
#
_entry.id   AF-A0A445FDX3-F1
#
_cell.length_a   1.000
_cell.length_b   1.000
_cell.length_c   1.000
_cell.angle_alpha   90.00
_cell.angle_beta   90.00
_cell.angle_gamma   90.00
#
_symmetry.space_group_name_H-M   'P 1'
#
loop_
_entity.id
_entity.type
_entity.pdbx_description
1 polymer ?
#
loop_
_entity_poly.entity_id
_entity_poly.type
_entity_poly.pdbx_seq_one_letter_code
_entity_poly.pdbx_strand_id
1 'polypeptide(L)'
;MNFDAHYMLTERNKENPVERSPSRDAYKKQLAECLNINRSRIFAFKNKSLALVDLIPHQISLPYQWDNKLANPLRYIPQTRKKTLDASDILNDYYLNLLDWGSDNVLAIALENSVYLWNAANCSTSELFTFDDENGCHIYCWALDGWRFVVGLCNSRNF
;
A
#
# COMPACT_ATOMS: atom_id res chain seq x y z
N MET A 1 -2.92 11.07 9.88
CA MET A 1 -2.12 12.14 10.53
C MET A 1 -2.73 13.52 10.25
N ASN A 2 -3.88 13.87 10.85
CA ASN A 2 -4.54 15.17 10.59
C ASN A 2 -4.98 15.93 11.86
N PHE A 3 -4.57 15.49 13.05
CA PHE A 3 -5.03 16.11 14.30
C PHE A 3 -4.40 17.50 14.52
N ASP A 4 -3.14 17.66 14.10
CA ASP A 4 -2.34 18.87 14.34
C ASP A 4 -2.81 20.06 13.49
N ALA A 5 -3.23 19.80 12.25
CA ALA A 5 -3.76 20.83 11.35
C ALA A 5 -5.11 21.39 11.83
N HIS A 6 -5.95 20.56 12.46
CA HIS A 6 -7.27 20.99 12.93
C HIS A 6 -7.15 21.93 14.15
N TYR A 7 -6.17 21.70 15.03
CA TYR A 7 -5.91 22.54 16.18
C TYR A 7 -5.41 23.94 15.79
N MET A 8 -4.54 24.04 14.77
CA MET A 8 -4.06 25.34 14.28
C MET A 8 -5.15 26.19 13.61
N LEU A 9 -6.18 25.57 13.04
CA LEU A 9 -7.30 26.26 12.39
C LEU A 9 -8.37 26.77 13.38
N THR A 10 -8.50 26.13 14.53
CA THR A 10 -9.58 26.42 15.49
C THR A 10 -9.21 27.53 16.48
N GLU A 11 -7.93 27.77 16.76
CA GLU A 11 -7.47 28.81 17.70
C GLU A 11 -7.41 30.23 17.08
N ARG A 12 -7.79 30.43 15.81
CA ARG A 12 -7.79 31.76 15.18
C ARG A 12 -9.03 32.61 15.49
N ASN A 13 -10.02 32.08 16.22
CA ASN A 13 -11.20 32.82 16.65
C ASN A 13 -11.10 33.23 18.13
N LYS A 14 -11.31 34.53 18.36
CA LYS A 14 -11.13 35.23 19.63
C LYS A 14 -12.15 34.79 20.70
N GLU A 15 -11.57 34.51 21.88
CA GLU A 15 -12.05 34.77 23.24
C GLU A 15 -13.23 33.97 23.85
N ASN A 16 -12.91 33.25 24.94
CA ASN A 16 -13.61 33.35 26.22
C ASN A 16 -12.61 33.09 27.38
N PRO A 17 -12.65 33.80 28.53
CA PRO A 17 -11.64 33.70 29.59
C PRO A 17 -11.86 32.57 30.61
N VAL A 18 -12.68 31.59 30.27
CA VAL A 18 -13.14 30.57 31.22
C VAL A 18 -12.43 29.25 30.91
N GLU A 19 -11.77 28.71 31.94
CA GLU A 19 -11.09 27.39 31.99
C GLU A 19 -9.69 27.30 31.36
N ARG A 20 -8.74 28.06 31.90
CA ARG A 20 -7.35 27.58 31.98
C ARG A 20 -7.16 26.81 33.28
N SER A 21 -7.43 25.50 33.20
CA SER A 21 -7.09 24.59 34.30
C SER A 21 -5.56 24.44 34.37
N PRO A 22 -4.97 24.36 35.59
CA PRO A 22 -3.52 24.22 35.76
C PRO A 22 -2.93 23.01 34.99
N SER A 23 -3.74 21.97 34.82
CA SER A 23 -3.39 20.76 34.06
C SER A 23 -3.25 21.00 32.56
N ARG A 24 -4.10 21.85 31.97
CA ARG A 24 -4.05 22.18 30.53
C ARG A 24 -2.83 23.04 30.21
N ASP A 25 -2.46 23.96 31.11
CA ASP A 25 -1.26 24.78 30.96
C ASP A 25 0.02 23.95 31.17
N ALA A 26 0.04 23.03 32.14
CA ALA A 26 1.15 22.08 32.32
C ALA A 26 1.33 21.16 31.11
N TYR A 27 0.24 20.63 30.55
CA TYR A 27 0.26 19.81 29.33
C TYR A 27 0.80 20.60 28.14
N LYS A 28 0.33 21.84 27.92
CA LYS A 28 0.86 22.71 26.87
C LYS A 28 2.36 22.99 27.03
N LYS A 29 2.83 23.15 28.27
CA LYS A 29 4.24 23.38 28.58
C LYS A 29 5.10 22.15 28.28
N GLN A 30 4.65 20.95 28.66
CA GLN A 30 5.29 19.68 28.29
C GLN A 30 5.29 19.45 26.77
N LEU A 31 4.18 19.74 26.10
CA LEU A 31 4.08 19.59 24.64
C LEU A 31 5.08 20.51 23.92
N ALA A 32 5.21 21.76 24.37
CA ALA A 32 6.18 22.72 23.82
C ALA A 32 7.64 22.30 24.07
N GLU A 33 7.91 21.69 25.22
CA GLU A 33 9.23 21.12 25.56
C GLU A 33 9.57 19.91 24.68
N CYS A 34 8.63 18.96 24.51
CA CYS A 34 8.81 17.77 23.67
C CYS A 34 8.96 18.11 22.18
N LEU A 35 8.22 19.10 21.68
CA LEU A 35 8.26 19.52 20.28
C LEU A 35 9.45 20.44 19.95
N ASN A 36 10.31 20.77 20.94
CA ASN A 36 11.51 21.58 20.79
C ASN A 36 11.31 22.83 19.90
N ILE A 37 10.17 23.50 20.09
CA ILE A 37 9.67 24.60 19.24
C ILE A 37 10.60 25.83 19.29
N ASN A 38 11.53 25.85 20.25
CA ASN A 38 12.57 26.88 20.40
C ASN A 38 13.71 26.78 19.38
N ARG A 39 13.74 25.73 18.55
CA ARG A 39 14.58 25.70 17.36
C ARG A 39 13.67 25.92 16.16
N SER A 40 13.76 27.09 15.56
CA SER A 40 13.26 27.42 14.21
C SER A 40 13.87 26.56 13.09
N ARG A 41 14.46 25.42 13.44
CA ARG A 41 14.89 24.39 12.51
C ARG A 41 13.82 23.32 12.53
N ILE A 42 12.84 23.47 11.63
CA ILE A 42 12.20 22.34 10.98
C ILE A 42 13.31 21.30 10.73
N PHE A 43 13.08 20.03 11.06
CA PHE A 43 13.97 18.94 10.67
C PHE A 43 14.06 18.91 9.14
N ALA A 44 14.92 19.77 8.58
CA ALA A 44 15.37 19.63 7.23
C ALA A 44 16.25 18.41 7.25
N PHE A 45 15.80 17.36 6.58
CA PHE A 45 16.65 16.24 6.21
C PHE A 45 17.78 16.82 5.35
N LYS A 46 18.88 17.23 5.99
CA LYS A 46 20.14 17.54 5.31
C LYS A 46 20.78 16.22 4.92
N ASN A 47 20.12 15.49 4.03
CA ASN A 47 20.87 14.71 3.08
C ASN A 47 21.51 15.73 2.14
N LYS A 48 22.66 16.28 2.55
CA LYS A 48 23.69 16.50 1.55
C LYS A 48 23.92 15.11 1.00
N SER A 49 23.29 14.82 -0.14
CA SER A 49 23.56 13.62 -0.91
C SER A 49 25.05 13.41 -0.85
N LEU A 50 25.49 12.32 -0.22
CA LEU A 50 26.91 11.99 -0.12
C LEU A 50 27.48 12.22 -1.51
N ALA A 51 28.53 13.05 -1.60
CA ALA A 51 29.20 13.31 -2.86
C ALA A 51 29.42 11.94 -3.49
N LEU A 52 28.73 11.74 -4.62
CA LEU A 52 28.60 10.47 -5.29
C LEU A 52 30.03 10.06 -5.64
N VAL A 53 30.63 9.17 -4.85
CA VAL A 53 31.91 8.56 -5.19
C VAL A 53 31.63 7.68 -6.41
N ASP A 54 31.85 8.29 -7.58
CA ASP A 54 32.18 7.77 -8.90
C ASP A 54 31.93 6.29 -9.21
N LEU A 55 30.70 5.79 -9.04
CA LEU A 55 30.28 4.50 -9.62
C LEU A 55 28.86 4.49 -10.23
N ILE A 56 28.22 5.65 -10.41
CA ILE A 56 26.93 5.75 -11.12
C ILE A 56 27.12 6.51 -12.45
N PRO A 57 26.82 5.91 -13.61
CA PRO A 57 26.90 6.59 -14.90
C PRO A 57 26.04 7.86 -14.90
N HIS A 58 26.66 8.98 -15.24
CA HIS A 58 26.09 10.32 -15.30
C HIS A 58 24.79 10.40 -16.11
N GLN A 59 23.63 10.56 -15.47
CA GLN A 59 22.44 11.16 -16.12
C GLN A 59 21.45 11.85 -15.16
N ILE A 60 21.55 11.75 -13.83
CA ILE A 60 20.51 12.30 -12.92
C ILE A 60 20.97 13.60 -12.26
N SER A 61 21.13 14.65 -13.05
CA SER A 61 21.19 16.02 -12.52
C SER A 61 21.08 17.04 -13.65
N LEU A 62 19.90 17.63 -13.87
CA LEU A 62 19.71 19.03 -14.28
C LEU A 62 18.25 19.49 -14.04
N PRO A 63 18.02 20.81 -13.89
CA PRO A 63 16.81 21.43 -13.34
C PRO A 63 15.71 21.64 -14.39
N TYR A 64 14.52 21.96 -13.89
CA TYR A 64 13.33 22.41 -14.62
C TYR A 64 13.66 23.44 -15.72
N GLN A 65 13.81 23.00 -16.97
CA GLN A 65 13.81 23.84 -18.16
C GLN A 65 13.00 23.17 -19.27
N TRP A 66 11.96 23.87 -19.70
CA TRP A 66 11.01 23.50 -20.76
C TRP A 66 11.48 24.09 -22.08
N ASP A 67 12.61 23.60 -22.61
CA ASP A 67 13.02 23.87 -23.98
C ASP A 67 13.31 22.56 -24.74
N ASN A 68 12.58 22.39 -25.83
CA ASN A 68 12.48 21.18 -26.63
C ASN A 68 13.81 20.81 -27.34
N LYS A 69 14.67 19.94 -26.76
CA LYS A 69 15.58 19.07 -27.56
C LYS A 69 16.36 18.00 -26.77
N LEU A 70 15.65 17.00 -26.26
CA LEU A 70 16.11 15.60 -26.20
C LEU A 70 14.91 14.82 -25.69
N ALA A 71 14.10 14.31 -26.62
CA ALA A 71 12.99 13.46 -26.26
C ALA A 71 13.57 12.20 -25.64
N ASN A 72 13.66 12.17 -24.30
CA ASN A 72 13.78 10.90 -23.59
C ASN A 72 12.76 9.96 -24.23
N PRO A 73 13.17 8.78 -24.71
CA PRO A 73 12.22 7.87 -25.34
C PRO A 73 11.09 7.64 -24.34
N LEU A 74 9.89 8.08 -24.70
CA LEU A 74 8.69 7.83 -23.92
C LEU A 74 8.60 6.32 -23.69
N ARG A 75 8.48 5.91 -22.42
CA ARG A 75 8.35 4.51 -22.07
C ARG A 75 7.19 3.91 -22.84
N TYR A 76 7.48 2.95 -23.71
CA TYR A 76 6.45 2.19 -24.41
C TYR A 76 5.73 1.27 -23.42
N ILE A 77 4.41 1.44 -23.31
CA ILE A 77 3.52 0.55 -22.55
C ILE A 77 2.69 -0.22 -23.59
N PRO A 78 2.90 -1.53 -23.74
CA PRO A 78 2.09 -2.35 -24.63
C PRO A 78 0.61 -2.20 -24.29
N GLN A 79 -0.22 -1.91 -25.29
CA GLN A 79 -1.69 -1.85 -25.14
C GLN A 79 -2.32 -3.25 -25.15
N THR A 80 -1.55 -4.26 -25.52
CA THR A 80 -1.99 -5.65 -25.57
C THR A 80 -1.61 -6.39 -24.31
N ARG A 81 -2.51 -7.26 -23.84
CA ARG A 81 -2.23 -8.20 -22.75
C ARG A 81 -1.14 -9.18 -23.19
N LYS A 82 -0.15 -9.42 -22.32
CA LYS A 82 0.92 -10.37 -22.58
C LYS A 82 0.46 -11.82 -22.48
N LYS A 83 -0.43 -12.11 -21.53
CA LYS A 83 -0.98 -13.44 -21.29
C LYS A 83 -2.46 -13.31 -20.91
N THR A 84 -3.24 -14.30 -21.34
CA THR A 84 -4.63 -14.48 -20.93
C THR A 84 -4.71 -15.83 -20.24
N LEU A 85 -5.40 -15.88 -19.11
CA LEU A 85 -5.75 -17.10 -18.43
C LEU A 85 -7.27 -17.18 -18.44
N ASP A 86 -7.80 -18.35 -18.76
CA ASP A 86 -9.23 -18.59 -18.70
C ASP A 86 -9.60 -18.88 -17.25
N ALA A 87 -10.60 -18.16 -16.76
CA ALA A 87 -11.15 -18.28 -15.42
C ALA A 87 -12.65 -18.58 -15.55
N SER A 88 -12.95 -19.76 -16.09
CA SER A 88 -14.32 -20.29 -16.08
C SER A 88 -14.78 -20.40 -14.63
N ASP A 89 -16.02 -20.03 -14.35
CA ASP A 89 -16.64 -20.24 -13.03
C ASP A 89 -16.07 -19.36 -11.89
N ILE A 90 -15.39 -18.26 -12.25
CA ILE A 90 -15.05 -17.23 -11.26
C ILE A 90 -16.33 -16.56 -10.74
N LEU A 91 -16.48 -16.50 -9.42
CA LEU A 91 -17.61 -15.85 -8.78
C LEU A 91 -17.55 -14.34 -9.00
N ASN A 92 -18.67 -13.74 -9.40
CA ASN A 92 -18.78 -12.30 -9.62
C ASN A 92 -19.34 -11.59 -8.38
N ASP A 93 -18.61 -11.65 -7.27
CA ASP A 93 -18.93 -10.94 -6.02
C ASP A 93 -17.88 -9.86 -5.74
N TYR A 94 -18.35 -8.63 -5.53
CA TYR A 94 -17.51 -7.47 -5.25
C TYR A 94 -16.75 -7.55 -3.91
N TYR A 95 -17.28 -8.29 -2.93
CA TYR A 95 -16.71 -8.35 -1.59
C TYR A 95 -15.67 -9.45 -1.41
N LEU A 96 -15.48 -10.30 -2.41
CA LEU A 96 -14.54 -11.42 -2.36
C LEU A 96 -13.21 -11.05 -3.00
N ASN A 97 -12.12 -11.43 -2.33
CA ASN A 97 -10.79 -11.39 -2.92
C ASN A 97 -10.44 -12.80 -3.41
N LEU A 98 -10.84 -13.09 -4.66
CA LEU A 98 -10.72 -14.42 -5.27
C LEU A 98 -9.34 -14.70 -5.89
N LEU A 99 -8.46 -13.71 -5.94
CA LEU A 99 -7.16 -13.81 -6.60
C LEU A 99 -6.10 -13.09 -5.79
N ASP A 100 -4.96 -13.75 -5.58
CA ASP A 100 -3.79 -13.14 -4.99
C ASP A 100 -2.49 -13.69 -5.61
N TRP A 101 -1.47 -12.83 -5.73
CA TRP A 101 -0.19 -13.16 -6.37
C TRP A 101 0.94 -13.16 -5.34
N GLY A 102 1.45 -14.36 -5.04
CA GLY A 102 2.54 -14.56 -4.09
C GLY A 102 3.91 -14.12 -4.63
N SER A 103 4.85 -13.89 -3.71
CA SER A 103 6.24 -13.51 -4.01
C SER A 103 7.00 -14.54 -4.85
N ASP A 104 6.61 -15.81 -4.78
CA ASP A 104 7.22 -16.92 -5.52
C ASP A 104 6.69 -17.04 -6.96
N ASN A 105 6.05 -15.99 -7.46
CA ASN A 105 5.49 -15.91 -8.80
C ASN A 105 4.38 -16.95 -9.05
N VAL A 106 3.69 -17.34 -7.99
CA VAL A 106 2.53 -18.22 -8.01
C VAL A 106 1.27 -17.39 -7.75
N LEU A 107 0.32 -17.51 -8.67
CA LEU A 107 -0.99 -16.89 -8.59
C LEU A 107 -1.97 -17.90 -7.99
N ALA A 108 -2.64 -17.53 -6.90
CA ALA A 108 -3.76 -18.30 -6.37
C ALA A 108 -5.05 -17.71 -6.92
N ILE A 109 -5.95 -18.55 -7.44
CA ILE A 109 -7.25 -18.15 -7.99
C ILE A 109 -8.32 -19.12 -7.47
N ALA A 110 -9.41 -18.60 -6.93
CA ALA A 110 -10.64 -19.37 -6.73
C ALA A 110 -11.51 -19.36 -7.97
N LEU A 111 -11.92 -20.55 -8.36
CA LEU A 111 -12.98 -20.78 -9.34
C LEU A 111 -14.03 -21.64 -8.63
N GLU A 112 -15.23 -21.09 -8.47
CA GLU A 112 -16.32 -21.74 -7.72
C GLU A 112 -15.87 -22.26 -6.34
N ASN A 113 -15.81 -23.58 -6.17
CA ASN A 113 -15.46 -24.30 -4.95
C ASN A 113 -14.00 -24.81 -4.95
N SER A 114 -13.28 -24.60 -6.04
CA SER A 114 -11.90 -25.09 -6.22
C SER A 114 -10.89 -23.95 -6.18
N VAL A 115 -9.72 -24.27 -5.66
CA VAL A 115 -8.58 -23.34 -5.64
C VAL A 115 -7.50 -23.84 -6.56
N TYR A 116 -7.11 -22.97 -7.49
CA TYR A 116 -6.09 -23.23 -8.46
C TYR A 116 -4.86 -22.38 -8.18
N LEU A 117 -3.70 -23.01 -8.31
CA LEU A 117 -2.39 -22.38 -8.29
C LEU A 117 -1.85 -22.34 -9.71
N TRP A 118 -1.53 -21.15 -10.20
CA TRP A 118 -0.88 -20.96 -11.48
C TRP A 118 0.52 -20.41 -11.27
N ASN A 119 1.55 -21.16 -11.67
CA ASN A 119 2.93 -20.71 -11.59
C ASN A 119 3.33 -19.96 -12.87
N ALA A 120 3.69 -18.69 -12.72
CA ALA A 120 3.99 -17.82 -13.84
C ALA A 120 5.38 -18.06 -14.47
N ALA A 121 6.29 -18.75 -13.78
CA ALA A 121 7.62 -19.07 -14.29
C ALA A 121 7.59 -20.24 -15.27
N ASN A 122 6.88 -21.33 -14.95
CA ASN A 122 6.78 -22.53 -15.78
C ASN A 122 5.44 -22.66 -16.53
N CYS A 123 4.51 -21.72 -16.31
CA CYS A 123 3.15 -21.73 -16.85
C CYS A 123 2.33 -22.97 -16.46
N SER A 124 2.69 -23.67 -15.39
CA SER A 124 1.96 -24.82 -14.88
C SER A 124 0.76 -24.39 -14.04
N THR A 125 -0.34 -25.14 -14.14
CA THR A 125 -1.54 -24.98 -13.33
C THR A 125 -1.72 -26.23 -12.48
N SER A 126 -2.06 -26.07 -11.22
CA SER A 126 -2.33 -27.16 -10.29
C SER A 126 -3.54 -26.84 -9.44
N GLU A 127 -4.44 -27.79 -9.29
CA GLU A 127 -5.53 -27.69 -8.33
C GLU A 127 -4.99 -28.02 -6.93
N LEU A 128 -5.34 -27.19 -5.96
CA LEU A 128 -4.80 -27.26 -4.62
C LEU A 128 -5.73 -28.04 -3.69
N PHE A 129 -7.00 -27.68 -3.69
CA PHE A 129 -8.07 -28.43 -3.06
C PHE A 129 -9.42 -27.98 -3.64
N THR A 130 -10.44 -28.81 -3.45
CA THR A 130 -11.85 -28.54 -3.77
C THR A 130 -12.66 -28.64 -2.48
N PHE A 131 -13.58 -27.71 -2.25
CA PHE A 131 -14.52 -27.78 -1.14
C PHE A 131 -15.79 -28.55 -1.52
N ASP A 132 -16.19 -29.48 -0.65
CA ASP A 132 -17.38 -30.32 -0.84
C ASP A 132 -18.68 -29.60 -0.43
N ASP A 133 -18.58 -28.60 0.45
CA ASP A 133 -19.72 -27.79 0.89
C ASP A 133 -20.01 -26.67 -0.12
N GLU A 134 -21.28 -26.49 -0.51
CA GLU A 134 -21.77 -25.41 -1.39
C GLU A 134 -21.53 -23.98 -0.87
N ASN A 135 -20.88 -23.84 0.30
CA ASN A 135 -20.59 -22.56 0.93
C ASN A 135 -19.34 -21.93 0.30
N GLY A 136 -19.53 -21.37 -0.89
CA GLY A 136 -18.53 -20.56 -1.58
C GLY A 136 -18.33 -19.22 -0.89
N CYS A 137 -17.18 -19.03 -0.27
CA CYS A 137 -16.73 -17.71 0.13
C CYS A 137 -15.24 -17.77 0.33
N HIS A 138 -14.50 -17.04 -0.49
CA HIS A 138 -13.08 -17.22 -0.57
C HIS A 138 -12.33 -15.90 -0.62
N ILE A 139 -11.64 -15.60 0.47
CA ILE A 139 -10.63 -14.53 0.55
C ILE A 139 -9.27 -15.23 0.58
N TYR A 140 -8.42 -14.92 -0.39
CA TYR A 140 -7.05 -15.41 -0.46
C TYR A 140 -6.06 -14.34 -0.03
N CYS A 141 -5.05 -14.75 0.73
CA CYS A 141 -3.90 -13.92 1.04
C CYS A 141 -2.65 -14.79 1.16
N TRP A 142 -1.69 -14.60 0.26
CA TRP A 142 -0.35 -15.13 0.38
C TRP A 142 0.36 -14.46 1.56
N ALA A 143 1.06 -15.27 2.34
CA ALA A 143 1.97 -14.77 3.33
C ALA A 143 3.22 -14.18 2.64
N LEU A 144 3.89 -13.25 3.34
CA LEU A 144 5.11 -12.57 2.87
C LEU A 144 6.27 -13.52 2.56
N ASP A 145 6.20 -14.75 3.03
CA ASP A 145 7.21 -15.79 2.82
C ASP A 145 6.98 -16.62 1.55
N GLY A 146 5.85 -16.45 0.85
CA GLY A 146 5.59 -17.04 -0.47
C GLY A 146 5.15 -18.50 -0.49
N TRP A 147 5.34 -19.26 0.61
CA TRP A 147 5.00 -20.68 0.68
C TRP A 147 3.71 -20.96 1.45
N ARG A 148 3.23 -20.02 2.26
CA ARG A 148 1.95 -20.13 2.96
C ARG A 148 0.92 -19.21 2.33
N PHE A 149 -0.31 -19.66 2.31
CA PHE A 149 -1.45 -18.84 1.92
C PHE A 149 -2.61 -19.16 2.86
N VAL A 150 -3.48 -18.16 3.05
CA VAL A 150 -4.65 -18.26 3.91
C VAL A 150 -5.89 -18.27 3.03
N VAL A 151 -6.84 -19.13 3.39
CA VAL A 151 -8.16 -19.20 2.76
C VAL A 151 -9.20 -18.91 3.83
N GLY A 152 -9.92 -17.80 3.67
CA GLY A 152 -11.09 -17.49 4.50
C GLY A 152 -12.32 -18.20 3.92
N LEU A 153 -13.04 -18.97 4.74
CA LEU A 153 -14.29 -19.64 4.40
C LEU A 153 -15.45 -19.01 5.19
N CYS A 154 -16.59 -18.77 4.53
CA CYS A 154 -17.79 -18.23 5.18
C CYS A 154 -18.74 -19.35 5.57
N ASN A 155 -18.37 -20.05 6.64
CA ASN A 155 -19.18 -21.14 7.19
C ASN A 155 -20.23 -20.56 8.14
N SER A 156 -21.19 -19.79 7.62
CA SER A 156 -22.35 -19.32 8.39
C SER A 156 -23.40 -20.42 8.45
N ARG A 157 -23.22 -21.42 9.33
CA ARG A 157 -24.32 -22.29 9.75
C ARG A 157 -25.18 -21.50 10.75
N ASN A 158 -26.33 -20.99 10.29
CA ASN A 158 -27.37 -20.52 11.21
C ASN A 158 -27.87 -21.75 11.98
N PHE A 159 -27.72 -21.73 13.31
CA PHE A 159 -28.33 -22.69 14.23
C PHE A 159 -29.80 -22.35 14.48
#